data_AF-B6H8R8-F1
#
_entry.id   AF-B6H8R8-F1
#
_cell.length_a   1.000
_cell.length_b   1.000
_cell.length_c   1.000
_cell.angle_alpha   90.00
_cell.angle_beta   90.00
_cell.angle_gamma   90.00
#
_symmetry.space_group_name_H-M   'P 1'
#
loop_
_entity.id
_entity.type
_entity.pdbx_description
1 polymer ?
#
loop_
_entity_poly.entity_id
_entity_poly.type
_entity_poly.pdbx_seq_one_letter_code
_entity_poly.pdbx_strand_id
1 'polypeptide(L)'
;MSRPRRNVNFYDGLTGAHLGGVRQNGSITNANFFHMLMDVLLEADGIISIDHRGTGQRMPMNTDRLAEGDYDIFCPRGGIRLTEENFVRRVYSRSRSSRENSFRDSVRARDGKCVLTGVVNNGASEGMWTGFEAAHIFPLERRELWRQCNFDRLITRPGRNPINSVQNGMLVSSSVHRLFDSFLISVNPDDCYKITDFAQNNWQADGRVLDIVCLNPNNPDRVADDLLRWHFRQSVLANMKEAGEPIFEHDFPPGTDMVKEILQGPFPAERMELELFSRLQSTPQENDDESAY
;
A
#
# COMPACT_ATOMS: atom_id res chain seq x y z
N MET A 1 -11.76 4.01 12.26
CA MET A 1 -10.81 3.56 13.31
C MET A 1 -9.63 4.55 13.41
N SER A 2 -8.99 4.68 14.58
CA SER A 2 -7.74 5.44 14.72
C SER A 2 -6.56 4.64 14.17
N ARG A 3 -5.53 5.32 13.65
CA ARG A 3 -4.29 4.67 13.20
C ARG A 3 -3.55 4.00 14.37
N PRO A 4 -2.71 3.00 14.08
CA PRO A 4 -1.84 2.36 15.08
C PRO A 4 -0.98 3.39 15.83
N ARG A 5 -0.76 3.16 17.12
CA ARG A 5 0.08 4.04 17.95
C ARG A 5 1.54 4.01 17.46
N ARG A 6 2.02 5.15 16.97
CA ARG A 6 3.42 5.33 16.52
C ARG A 6 4.39 5.28 17.70
N ASN A 7 5.58 4.75 17.45
CA ASN A 7 6.70 4.63 18.40
C ASN A 7 8.00 5.25 17.87
N VAL A 8 7.96 5.81 16.67
CA VAL A 8 8.98 6.69 16.12
C VAL A 8 8.27 7.97 15.69
N ASN A 9 8.74 9.13 16.14
CA ASN A 9 8.22 10.43 15.70
C ASN A 9 9.37 11.28 15.19
N PHE A 10 9.08 12.19 14.26
CA PHE A 10 10.08 13.08 13.71
C PHE A 10 9.56 14.52 13.62
N TYR A 11 10.48 15.44 13.87
CA TYR A 11 10.21 16.85 14.05
C TYR A 11 11.20 17.67 13.22
N ASP A 12 10.79 18.90 12.89
CA ASP A 12 11.73 19.91 12.48
C ASP A 12 12.61 20.29 13.67
N GLY A 13 13.91 20.03 13.56
CA GLY A 13 14.87 20.27 14.62
C GLY A 13 15.11 21.76 14.93
N LEU A 14 14.78 22.66 14.00
CA LEU A 14 14.90 24.11 14.21
C LEU A 14 13.64 24.68 14.88
N THR A 15 12.46 24.28 14.41
CA THR A 15 11.18 24.86 14.88
C THR A 15 10.50 24.05 15.98
N GLY A 16 10.87 22.79 16.14
CA GLY A 16 10.19 21.83 17.01
C GLY A 16 8.84 21.35 16.45
N ALA A 17 8.48 21.74 15.23
CA ALA A 17 7.21 21.33 14.62
C ALA A 17 7.17 19.83 14.39
N HIS A 18 6.07 19.18 14.79
CA HIS A 18 5.86 17.76 14.53
C HIS A 18 5.52 17.55 13.05
N LEU A 19 6.37 16.78 12.36
CA LEU A 19 6.23 16.52 10.93
C LEU A 19 5.50 15.19 10.67
N GLY A 20 5.64 14.23 11.58
CA GLY A 20 5.04 12.92 11.42
C GLY A 20 5.63 11.86 12.33
N GLY A 21 5.26 10.61 12.08
CA GLY A 21 5.81 9.47 12.81
C GLY A 21 5.37 8.14 12.23
N VAL A 22 6.01 7.05 12.63
CA VAL A 22 5.74 5.72 12.12
C VAL A 22 5.57 4.72 13.25
N ARG A 23 4.69 3.74 13.04
CA ARG A 23 4.72 2.51 13.84
C ARG A 23 5.76 1.60 13.22
N GLN A 24 6.81 1.33 13.97
CA GLN A 24 7.82 0.36 13.62
C GLN A 24 7.65 -0.91 14.46
N ASN A 25 7.75 -2.07 13.81
CA ASN A 25 7.73 -3.38 14.47
C ASN A 25 9.10 -4.09 14.50
N GLY A 26 10.15 -3.42 14.02
CA GLY A 26 11.55 -3.83 14.14
C GLY A 26 12.28 -4.08 12.83
N SER A 27 11.56 -4.03 11.69
CA SER A 27 12.15 -4.23 10.35
C SER A 27 12.70 -2.97 9.67
N ILE A 28 12.29 -1.78 10.11
CA ILE A 28 12.71 -0.52 9.49
C ILE A 28 14.16 -0.27 9.89
N THR A 29 15.02 -0.06 8.89
CA THR A 29 16.42 0.27 9.12
C THR A 29 16.59 1.78 9.08
N ASN A 30 17.72 2.29 9.60
CA ASN A 30 18.05 3.70 9.50
C ASN A 30 18.05 4.19 8.04
N ALA A 31 18.62 3.40 7.13
CA ALA A 31 18.63 3.69 5.70
C ALA A 31 17.22 3.73 5.10
N ASN A 32 16.38 2.74 5.40
CA ASN A 32 15.01 2.69 4.90
C ASN A 32 14.19 3.89 5.42
N PHE A 33 14.32 4.23 6.71
CA PHE A 33 13.67 5.41 7.28
C PHE A 33 14.12 6.73 6.64
N PHE A 34 15.42 6.87 6.37
CA PHE A 34 15.94 8.02 5.63
C PHE A 34 15.32 8.12 4.24
N HIS A 35 15.21 7.01 3.51
CA HIS A 35 14.55 6.97 2.20
C HIS A 35 13.06 7.31 2.27
N MET A 36 12.32 6.78 3.25
CA MET A 36 10.92 7.16 3.48
C MET A 36 10.78 8.67 3.70
N LEU A 37 11.69 9.28 4.46
CA LEU A 37 11.67 10.72 4.70
C LEU A 37 12.02 11.51 3.43
N MET A 38 13.15 11.21 2.80
CA MET A 38 13.71 12.03 1.72
C MET A 38 13.06 11.80 0.36
N ASP A 39 12.69 10.57 0.06
CA ASP A 39 12.15 10.22 -1.25
C ASP A 39 10.63 10.44 -1.29
N VAL A 40 9.95 10.47 -0.13
CA VAL A 40 8.48 10.55 -0.06
C VAL A 40 7.97 11.76 0.71
N LEU A 41 8.43 12.01 1.93
CA LEU A 41 7.73 12.91 2.86
C LEU A 41 8.24 14.34 2.83
N LEU A 42 9.54 14.55 2.63
CA LEU A 42 10.21 15.82 2.85
C LEU A 42 10.75 16.40 1.54
N GLU A 43 10.55 17.70 1.39
CA GLU A 43 11.27 18.54 0.44
C GLU A 43 12.27 19.36 1.25
N ALA A 44 13.55 19.16 1.00
CA ALA A 44 14.63 19.84 1.70
C ALA A 44 15.47 20.68 0.72
N ASP A 45 15.80 21.90 1.12
CA ASP A 45 16.62 22.81 0.32
C ASP A 45 18.12 22.45 0.35
N GLY A 46 18.50 21.39 1.07
CA GLY A 46 19.89 21.00 1.26
C GLY A 46 20.04 19.64 1.93
N ILE A 47 21.29 19.33 2.28
CA ILE A 47 21.63 18.09 2.99
C ILE A 47 21.03 18.15 4.39
N ILE A 48 20.19 17.18 4.70
CA ILE A 48 19.60 17.04 6.02
C ILE A 48 20.49 16.22 6.96
N SER A 49 20.16 16.30 8.23
CA SER A 49 20.61 15.37 9.25
C SER A 49 19.51 15.01 10.22
N ILE A 50 19.57 13.78 10.71
CA ILE A 50 18.56 13.23 11.60
C ILE A 50 19.25 12.83 12.90
N ASP A 51 18.86 13.46 14.00
CA ASP A 51 19.44 13.20 15.32
C ASP A 51 18.38 12.59 16.22
N HIS A 52 18.72 11.53 16.95
CA HIS A 52 17.81 10.95 17.94
C HIS A 52 17.74 11.86 19.17
N ARG A 53 16.58 12.45 19.45
CA ARG A 53 16.38 13.49 20.46
C ARG A 53 16.78 13.04 21.87
N GLY A 54 16.50 11.78 22.22
CA GLY A 54 16.79 11.26 23.55
C GLY A 54 18.28 11.04 23.83
N THR A 55 19.10 10.85 22.80
CA THR A 55 20.54 10.55 22.94
C THR A 55 21.44 11.64 22.35
N GLY A 56 20.90 12.54 21.53
CA GLY A 56 21.64 13.51 20.74
C GLY A 56 22.52 12.90 19.66
N GLN A 57 22.41 11.58 19.41
CA GLN A 57 23.24 10.90 18.42
C GLN A 57 22.69 11.07 17.02
N ARG A 58 23.59 11.38 16.09
CA ARG A 58 23.32 11.36 14.65
C ARG A 58 22.94 9.95 14.22
N MET A 59 21.77 9.80 13.60
CA MET A 59 21.36 8.54 13.00
C MET A 59 22.28 8.21 11.80
N PRO A 60 22.98 7.08 11.81
CA PRO A 60 23.84 6.68 10.69
C PRO A 60 23.00 6.18 9.52
N MET A 61 23.47 6.43 8.29
CA MET A 61 22.84 5.87 7.08
C MET A 61 23.31 4.42 6.88
N ASN A 62 22.67 3.47 7.56
CA ASN A 62 23.06 2.05 7.54
C ASN A 62 21.86 1.10 7.67
N THR A 63 22.14 -0.20 7.68
CA THR A 63 21.12 -1.26 7.77
C THR A 63 20.77 -1.65 9.20
N ASP A 64 21.24 -0.91 10.21
CA ASP A 64 20.86 -1.18 11.59
C ASP A 64 19.38 -0.84 11.79
N ARG A 65 18.73 -1.57 12.70
CA ARG A 65 17.34 -1.31 13.08
C ARG A 65 17.21 0.13 13.58
N LEU A 66 16.21 0.84 13.08
CA LEU A 66 15.84 2.17 13.55
C LEU A 66 15.38 2.07 15.00
N ALA A 67 16.00 2.84 15.89
CA ALA A 67 15.61 2.88 17.30
C ALA A 67 14.24 3.56 17.46
N GLU A 68 13.45 3.09 18.43
CA GLU A 68 12.20 3.75 18.82
C GLU A 68 12.51 5.05 19.56
N GLY A 69 11.72 6.11 19.33
CA GLY A 69 11.94 7.41 19.94
C GLY A 69 11.64 8.59 19.01
N ASP A 70 12.00 9.77 19.48
CA ASP A 70 11.81 11.02 18.75
C ASP A 70 13.10 11.41 18.02
N TYR A 71 12.96 11.89 16.80
CA TYR A 71 14.07 12.32 15.95
C TYR A 71 13.89 13.78 15.52
N ASP A 72 14.97 14.55 15.57
CA ASP A 72 15.03 15.93 15.11
C ASP A 72 15.72 15.98 13.75
N ILE A 73 15.04 16.55 12.76
CA ILE A 73 15.54 16.69 11.38
C ILE A 73 16.02 18.12 11.18
N PHE A 74 17.30 18.28 10.89
CA PHE A 74 17.93 19.57 10.64
C PHE A 74 18.32 19.71 9.18
N CYS A 75 18.10 20.89 8.59
CA CYS A 75 18.64 21.28 7.30
C CYS A 75 19.48 22.56 7.49
N PRO A 76 20.80 22.46 7.75
CA PRO A 76 21.60 23.63 8.16
C PRO A 76 21.72 24.74 7.11
N ARG A 77 21.41 24.44 5.84
CA ARG A 77 21.55 25.37 4.70
C ARG A 77 20.22 25.79 4.07
N GLY A 78 19.09 25.51 4.73
CA GLY A 78 17.77 25.87 4.21
C GLY A 78 16.63 25.32 5.04
N GLY A 79 15.44 25.23 4.45
CA GLY A 79 14.26 24.68 5.11
C GLY A 79 14.09 23.20 4.87
N ILE A 80 13.20 22.61 5.67
CA ILE A 80 12.48 21.39 5.32
C ILE A 80 10.99 21.71 5.31
N ARG A 81 10.26 21.10 4.38
CA ARG A 81 8.81 21.13 4.36
C ARG A 81 8.28 19.74 4.04
N LEU A 82 7.07 19.46 4.50
CA LEU A 82 6.36 18.27 4.06
C LEU A 82 5.98 18.44 2.58
N THR A 83 5.95 17.33 1.85
CA THR A 83 5.42 17.32 0.49
C THR A 83 3.93 17.72 0.48
N GLU A 84 3.52 18.42 -0.57
CA GLU A 84 2.10 18.69 -0.85
C GLU A 84 1.35 17.45 -1.38
N GLU A 85 2.08 16.37 -1.69
CA GLU A 85 1.46 15.12 -2.15
C GLU A 85 0.59 14.51 -1.04
N ASN A 86 -0.63 14.14 -1.44
CA ASN A 86 -1.55 13.41 -0.59
C ASN A 86 -1.63 11.96 -1.08
N PHE A 87 -1.78 11.04 -0.15
CA PHE A 87 -1.98 9.65 -0.50
C PHE A 87 -3.31 9.47 -1.26
N VAL A 88 -3.35 8.48 -2.14
CA VAL A 88 -4.54 8.11 -2.90
C VAL A 88 -5.39 7.17 -2.06
N ARG A 89 -6.54 7.66 -1.57
CA ARG A 89 -7.47 6.84 -0.78
C ARG A 89 -7.93 5.62 -1.57
N ARG A 90 -8.07 4.49 -0.88
CA ARG A 90 -8.51 3.20 -1.41
C ARG A 90 -9.62 2.65 -0.52
N VAL A 91 -10.59 1.97 -1.11
CA VAL A 91 -11.56 1.16 -0.36
C VAL A 91 -11.18 -0.31 -0.49
N TYR A 92 -11.55 -1.12 0.50
CA TYR A 92 -11.30 -2.55 0.42
C TYR A 92 -11.96 -3.16 -0.82
N SER A 93 -11.13 -3.62 -1.76
CA SER A 93 -11.58 -4.21 -3.01
C SER A 93 -11.85 -5.69 -2.76
N ARG A 94 -13.09 -6.04 -2.41
CA ARG A 94 -13.51 -7.43 -2.54
C ARG A 94 -13.68 -7.71 -4.02
N SER A 95 -12.98 -8.72 -4.55
CA SER A 95 -13.39 -9.33 -5.81
C SER A 95 -14.75 -10.01 -5.58
N ARG A 96 -15.85 -9.25 -5.63
CA ARG A 96 -17.17 -9.82 -5.80
C ARG A 96 -17.15 -10.41 -7.21
N SER A 97 -17.11 -11.73 -7.26
CA SER A 97 -16.95 -12.53 -8.47
C SER A 97 -17.89 -12.07 -9.58
N SER A 98 -17.33 -11.52 -10.65
CA SER A 98 -17.99 -11.50 -11.97
C SER A 98 -17.09 -11.01 -13.11
N ARG A 99 -16.03 -10.22 -12.87
CA ARG A 99 -15.54 -9.32 -13.92
C ARG A 99 -14.20 -9.55 -14.60
N GLU A 100 -13.49 -10.64 -14.31
CA GLU A 100 -12.53 -11.27 -15.24
C GLU A 100 -11.90 -12.44 -14.48
N ASN A 101 -12.44 -13.64 -14.68
CA ASN A 101 -11.84 -14.86 -14.12
C ASN A 101 -10.35 -14.95 -14.49
N SER A 102 -9.94 -14.42 -15.64
CA SER A 102 -8.55 -14.42 -16.12
C SER A 102 -7.55 -13.76 -15.16
N PHE A 103 -7.76 -12.52 -14.71
CA PHE A 103 -6.81 -11.86 -13.79
C PHE A 103 -6.61 -12.68 -12.52
N ARG A 104 -7.73 -13.04 -11.88
CA ARG A 104 -7.74 -13.81 -10.64
C ARG A 104 -7.07 -15.16 -10.83
N ASP A 105 -7.43 -15.89 -11.89
CA ASP A 105 -6.95 -17.24 -12.14
C ASP A 105 -5.48 -17.23 -12.56
N SER A 106 -5.02 -16.22 -13.31
CA SER A 106 -3.61 -16.02 -13.64
C SER A 106 -2.75 -15.65 -12.43
N VAL A 107 -3.22 -14.75 -11.55
CA VAL A 107 -2.53 -14.45 -10.28
C VAL A 107 -2.44 -15.70 -9.40
N ARG A 108 -3.54 -16.45 -9.29
CA ARG A 108 -3.59 -17.73 -8.55
C ARG A 108 -2.60 -18.75 -9.10
N ALA A 109 -2.57 -18.92 -10.42
CA ALA A 109 -1.66 -19.84 -11.11
C ALA A 109 -0.19 -19.43 -10.95
N ARG A 110 0.10 -18.12 -10.96
CA ARG A 110 1.45 -17.61 -10.75
C ARG A 110 1.91 -17.83 -9.31
N ASP A 111 1.09 -17.47 -8.33
CA ASP A 111 1.56 -17.31 -6.95
C ASP A 111 1.36 -18.56 -6.10
N GLY A 112 0.19 -19.21 -6.16
CA GLY A 112 -0.12 -20.46 -5.42
C GLY A 112 -0.10 -20.37 -3.88
N LYS A 113 0.31 -19.24 -3.29
CA LYS A 113 0.39 -18.99 -1.84
C LYS A 113 0.21 -17.50 -1.55
N CYS A 114 0.03 -17.15 -0.28
CA CYS A 114 0.06 -15.75 0.13
C CYS A 114 1.50 -15.22 -0.01
N VAL A 115 1.75 -14.30 -0.94
CA VAL A 115 3.11 -13.81 -1.21
C VAL A 115 3.67 -12.90 -0.11
N LEU A 116 2.81 -12.35 0.75
CA LEU A 116 3.21 -11.50 1.87
C LEU A 116 3.54 -12.30 3.14
N THR A 117 2.82 -13.38 3.42
CA THR A 117 3.01 -14.21 4.63
C THR A 117 3.59 -15.59 4.34
N GLY A 118 3.84 -15.94 3.08
CA GLY A 118 4.31 -17.24 2.65
C GLY A 118 3.38 -18.42 2.99
N VAL A 119 2.16 -18.16 3.49
CA VAL A 119 1.20 -19.22 3.82
C VAL A 119 0.81 -19.93 2.53
N VAL A 120 1.21 -21.20 2.42
CA VAL A 120 0.97 -22.05 1.26
C VAL A 120 -0.50 -22.42 1.18
N ASN A 121 -1.09 -22.34 -0.01
CA ASN A 121 -2.42 -22.88 -0.26
C ASN A 121 -2.33 -24.38 -0.61
N ASN A 122 -2.45 -25.25 0.40
CA ASN A 122 -2.42 -26.70 0.19
C ASN A 122 -3.60 -27.23 -0.66
N GLY A 123 -4.69 -26.46 -0.75
CA GLY A 123 -5.85 -26.80 -1.57
C GLY A 123 -5.77 -26.31 -3.03
N ALA A 124 -4.68 -25.64 -3.41
CA ALA A 124 -4.56 -25.04 -4.75
C ALA A 124 -4.67 -26.06 -5.88
N SER A 125 -4.09 -27.26 -5.72
CA SER A 125 -4.18 -28.35 -6.71
C SER A 125 -5.59 -28.90 -6.92
N GLU A 126 -6.48 -28.70 -5.94
CA GLU A 126 -7.89 -29.09 -5.99
C GLU A 126 -8.79 -27.92 -6.42
N GLY A 127 -8.20 -26.77 -6.78
CA GLY A 127 -8.93 -25.54 -7.10
C GLY A 127 -9.58 -24.89 -5.88
N MET A 128 -9.20 -25.26 -4.66
CA MET A 128 -9.71 -24.68 -3.43
C MET A 128 -8.94 -23.41 -3.08
N TRP A 129 -9.59 -22.26 -3.21
CA TRP A 129 -8.99 -20.94 -2.99
C TRP A 129 -9.58 -20.18 -1.81
N THR A 130 -10.42 -20.85 -1.01
CA THR A 130 -11.01 -20.26 0.19
C THR A 130 -9.92 -19.71 1.11
N GLY A 131 -10.06 -18.45 1.54
CA GLY A 131 -9.06 -17.77 2.37
C GLY A 131 -7.94 -17.05 1.59
N PHE A 132 -7.94 -17.11 0.25
CA PHE A 132 -6.98 -16.41 -0.60
C PHE A 132 -7.68 -15.51 -1.64
N GLU A 133 -7.16 -14.31 -1.81
CA GLU A 133 -7.71 -13.26 -2.66
C GLU A 133 -6.62 -12.72 -3.59
N ALA A 134 -6.98 -12.49 -4.86
CA ALA A 134 -6.10 -11.80 -5.81
C ALA A 134 -6.28 -10.30 -5.58
N ALA A 135 -5.28 -9.68 -4.98
CA ALA A 135 -5.25 -8.26 -4.64
C ALA A 135 -4.60 -7.46 -5.78
N HIS A 136 -5.26 -6.39 -6.22
CA HIS A 136 -4.61 -5.40 -7.07
C HIS A 136 -3.64 -4.55 -6.23
N ILE A 137 -2.46 -4.24 -6.77
CA ILE A 137 -1.47 -3.35 -6.14
C ILE A 137 -1.96 -1.91 -6.28
N PHE A 138 -2.21 -1.48 -7.50
CA PHE A 138 -2.89 -0.24 -7.81
C PHE A 138 -4.42 -0.46 -7.84
N PRO A 139 -5.22 0.32 -7.11
CA PRO A 139 -6.65 0.12 -6.97
C PRO A 139 -7.45 0.32 -8.27
N LEU A 140 -8.40 -0.58 -8.54
CA LEU A 140 -9.27 -0.53 -9.72
C LEU A 140 -10.21 0.67 -9.74
N GLU A 141 -10.66 1.11 -8.57
CA GLU A 141 -11.54 2.27 -8.43
C GLU A 141 -10.82 3.59 -8.79
N ARG A 142 -9.50 3.58 -8.90
CA ARG A 142 -8.67 4.72 -9.33
C ARG A 142 -8.27 4.64 -10.81
N ARG A 143 -9.07 3.97 -11.65
CA ARG A 143 -8.83 3.83 -13.10
C ARG A 143 -8.56 5.15 -13.81
N GLU A 144 -9.23 6.23 -13.41
CA GLU A 144 -9.03 7.51 -14.05
C GLU A 144 -7.64 8.09 -13.74
N LEU A 145 -7.19 7.98 -12.49
CA LEU A 145 -5.82 8.34 -12.10
C LEU A 145 -4.79 7.49 -12.85
N TRP A 146 -5.03 6.18 -12.97
CA TRP A 146 -4.19 5.26 -13.75
C TRP A 146 -3.99 5.77 -15.19
N ARG A 147 -5.06 6.22 -15.86
CA ARG A 147 -4.99 6.79 -17.21
C ARG A 147 -4.26 8.12 -17.25
N GLN A 148 -4.58 9.04 -16.35
CA GLN A 148 -3.98 10.37 -16.29
C GLN A 148 -2.47 10.31 -16.08
N CYS A 149 -2.00 9.36 -15.26
CA CYS A 149 -0.58 9.15 -15.02
C CYS A 149 0.09 8.23 -16.06
N ASN A 150 -0.65 7.77 -17.07
CA ASN A 150 -0.20 6.86 -18.12
C ASN A 150 0.49 5.60 -17.55
N PHE A 151 -0.14 4.96 -16.57
CA PHE A 151 0.43 3.79 -15.89
C PHE A 151 0.44 2.51 -16.74
N ASP A 152 -0.25 2.53 -17.88
CA ASP A 152 -0.13 1.49 -18.92
C ASP A 152 1.35 1.23 -19.29
N ARG A 153 2.18 2.28 -19.31
CA ARG A 153 3.61 2.17 -19.64
C ARG A 153 4.44 1.37 -18.64
N LEU A 154 3.93 1.17 -17.43
CA LEU A 154 4.59 0.41 -16.36
C LEU A 154 4.34 -1.10 -16.52
N ILE A 155 3.49 -1.50 -17.46
CA ILE A 155 3.07 -2.87 -17.67
C ILE A 155 3.70 -3.41 -18.96
N THR A 156 4.55 -4.43 -18.82
CA THR A 156 5.22 -5.08 -19.97
C THR A 156 4.22 -5.71 -20.95
N ARG A 157 3.15 -6.32 -20.44
CA ARG A 157 2.07 -6.97 -21.22
C ARG A 157 0.70 -6.36 -20.84
N PRO A 158 0.37 -5.17 -21.38
CA PRO A 158 -0.82 -4.42 -20.96
C PRO A 158 -2.14 -5.08 -21.37
N GLY A 159 -2.15 -5.92 -22.42
CA GLY A 159 -3.41 -6.51 -22.91
C GLY A 159 -4.43 -5.44 -23.31
N ARG A 160 -5.73 -5.77 -23.28
CA ARG A 160 -6.81 -4.81 -23.54
C ARG A 160 -7.17 -3.94 -22.33
N ASN A 161 -6.83 -4.40 -21.13
CA ASN A 161 -7.20 -3.76 -19.87
C ASN A 161 -5.98 -3.77 -18.92
N PRO A 162 -5.06 -2.80 -19.06
CA PRO A 162 -3.74 -2.85 -18.42
C PRO A 162 -3.79 -2.81 -16.90
N ILE A 163 -4.81 -2.16 -16.32
CA ILE A 163 -5.03 -2.15 -14.87
C ILE A 163 -5.41 -3.55 -14.32
N ASN A 164 -5.94 -4.44 -15.17
CA ASN A 164 -6.18 -5.86 -14.86
C ASN A 164 -5.02 -6.77 -15.31
N SER A 165 -3.83 -6.21 -15.60
CA SER A 165 -2.64 -7.02 -15.84
C SER A 165 -2.26 -7.81 -14.59
N VAL A 166 -1.77 -9.04 -14.78
CA VAL A 166 -1.25 -9.90 -13.71
C VAL A 166 -0.08 -9.23 -12.97
N GLN A 167 0.67 -8.35 -13.66
CA GLN A 167 1.74 -7.56 -13.07
C GLN A 167 1.24 -6.54 -12.03
N ASN A 168 -0.05 -6.17 -12.05
CA ASN A 168 -0.73 -5.36 -11.03
C ASN A 168 -1.39 -6.22 -9.94
N GLY A 169 -1.14 -7.54 -9.89
CA GLY A 169 -1.83 -8.46 -8.99
C GLY A 169 -0.89 -9.23 -8.09
N MET A 170 -1.35 -9.58 -6.89
CA MET A 170 -0.69 -10.50 -5.95
C MET A 170 -1.71 -11.40 -5.26
N LEU A 171 -1.38 -12.67 -5.04
CA LEU A 171 -2.18 -13.55 -4.22
C LEU A 171 -1.84 -13.34 -2.74
N VAL A 172 -2.84 -12.97 -1.96
CA VAL A 172 -2.71 -12.70 -0.52
C VAL A 172 -3.77 -13.48 0.25
N SER A 173 -3.55 -13.73 1.54
CA SER A 173 -4.62 -14.25 2.38
C SER A 173 -5.70 -13.17 2.58
N SER A 174 -6.96 -13.58 2.69
CA SER A 174 -8.09 -12.65 2.87
C SER A 174 -7.91 -11.75 4.10
N SER A 175 -7.28 -12.26 5.16
CA SER A 175 -7.00 -11.49 6.38
C SER A 175 -5.93 -10.43 6.19
N VAL A 176 -4.97 -10.64 5.28
CA VAL A 176 -3.87 -9.69 5.00
C VAL A 176 -4.26 -8.71 3.91
N HIS A 177 -5.16 -9.09 2.99
CA HIS A 177 -5.62 -8.24 1.90
C HIS A 177 -6.14 -6.89 2.41
N ARG A 178 -6.95 -6.89 3.48
CA ARG A 178 -7.44 -5.64 4.08
C ARG A 178 -6.33 -4.73 4.60
N LEU A 179 -5.27 -5.30 5.16
CA LEU A 179 -4.12 -4.54 5.64
C LEU A 179 -3.34 -3.92 4.48
N PHE A 180 -3.17 -4.68 3.39
CA PHE A 180 -2.56 -4.20 2.17
C PHE A 180 -3.37 -3.05 1.55
N ASP A 181 -4.67 -3.23 1.34
CA ASP A 181 -5.58 -2.20 0.78
C ASP A 181 -5.67 -0.94 1.64
N SER A 182 -5.52 -1.07 2.97
CA SER A 182 -5.50 0.05 3.92
C SER A 182 -4.12 0.72 4.04
N PHE A 183 -3.18 0.32 3.18
CA PHE A 183 -1.78 0.74 3.19
C PHE A 183 -1.02 0.43 4.48
N LEU A 184 -1.51 -0.49 5.31
CA LEU A 184 -0.87 -0.88 6.58
C LEU A 184 0.26 -1.90 6.38
N ILE A 185 0.27 -2.62 5.27
CA ILE A 185 1.38 -3.48 4.88
C ILE A 185 1.80 -3.09 3.46
N SER A 186 3.11 -2.95 3.23
CA SER A 186 3.64 -2.67 1.90
C SER A 186 4.98 -3.36 1.67
N VAL A 187 5.41 -3.39 0.40
CA VAL A 187 6.67 -3.97 -0.05
C VAL A 187 7.52 -2.84 -0.61
N ASN A 188 8.76 -2.70 -0.14
CA ASN A 188 9.73 -1.78 -0.74
C ASN A 188 10.65 -2.54 -1.72
N PRO A 189 10.44 -2.43 -3.05
CA PRO A 189 11.29 -3.11 -4.02
C PRO A 189 12.74 -2.59 -4.01
N ASP A 190 12.96 -1.36 -3.54
CA ASP A 190 14.30 -0.74 -3.50
C ASP A 190 15.06 -1.06 -2.20
N ASP A 191 14.43 -1.78 -1.26
CA ASP A 191 15.03 -2.35 -0.05
C ASP A 191 14.87 -3.88 -0.06
N CYS A 192 15.34 -4.50 -1.16
CA CYS A 192 15.32 -5.96 -1.37
C CYS A 192 13.93 -6.60 -1.24
N TYR A 193 12.88 -5.89 -1.68
CA TYR A 193 11.48 -6.32 -1.55
C TYR A 193 11.06 -6.62 -0.11
N LYS A 194 11.67 -5.93 0.87
CA LYS A 194 11.31 -6.08 2.27
C LYS A 194 9.90 -5.55 2.51
N ILE A 195 9.15 -6.29 3.29
CA ILE A 195 7.80 -5.98 3.73
C ILE A 195 7.90 -5.09 4.98
N THR A 196 7.21 -3.97 4.94
CA THR A 196 7.03 -3.07 6.09
C THR A 196 5.60 -3.14 6.56
N ASP A 197 5.42 -3.40 7.85
CA ASP A 197 4.15 -3.36 8.54
C ASP A 197 4.05 -2.09 9.38
N PHE A 198 3.09 -1.24 9.02
CA PHE A 198 2.79 0.02 9.69
C PHE A 198 1.73 -0.15 10.80
N ALA A 199 1.32 -1.38 11.12
CA ALA A 199 0.37 -1.71 12.18
C ALA A 199 0.92 -2.76 13.14
N GLN A 200 0.23 -2.96 14.26
CA GLN A 200 0.41 -4.17 15.05
C GLN A 200 -0.64 -5.18 14.60
N ASN A 201 -0.20 -6.36 14.17
CA ASN A 201 -1.10 -7.46 13.81
C ASN A 201 -0.43 -8.83 14.04
N ASN A 202 -1.20 -9.89 13.82
CA ASN A 202 -0.80 -11.27 14.12
C ASN A 202 -0.19 -12.03 12.93
N TRP A 203 0.01 -11.36 11.79
CA TRP A 203 0.37 -12.03 10.53
C TRP A 203 1.87 -12.16 10.29
N GLN A 204 2.69 -11.53 11.15
CA GLN A 204 4.15 -11.64 11.16
C GLN A 204 4.75 -11.38 9.76
N ALA A 205 4.20 -10.40 9.05
CA ALA A 205 4.66 -10.02 7.71
C ALA A 205 5.86 -9.07 7.75
N ASP A 206 5.98 -8.26 8.82
CA ASP A 206 7.05 -7.27 8.98
C ASP A 206 8.45 -7.89 8.84
N GLY A 207 9.30 -7.25 8.03
CA GLY A 207 10.69 -7.64 7.83
C GLY A 207 10.90 -8.87 6.94
N ARG A 208 9.84 -9.54 6.50
CA ARG A 208 9.94 -10.60 5.50
C ARG A 208 10.24 -10.00 4.14
N VAL A 209 10.72 -10.84 3.22
CA VAL A 209 10.88 -10.49 1.81
C VAL A 209 9.66 -11.00 1.05
N LEU A 210 9.13 -10.19 0.12
CA LEU A 210 8.06 -10.59 -0.79
C LEU A 210 8.45 -11.90 -1.49
N ASP A 211 7.50 -12.84 -1.56
CA ASP A 211 7.82 -14.18 -2.04
C ASP A 211 8.30 -14.18 -3.50
N ILE A 212 9.43 -14.83 -3.75
CA ILE A 212 10.10 -14.85 -5.06
C ILE A 212 9.22 -15.41 -6.19
N VAL A 213 8.18 -16.19 -5.87
CA VAL A 213 7.28 -16.79 -6.86
C VAL A 213 6.65 -15.73 -7.78
N CYS A 214 6.34 -14.54 -7.25
CA CYS A 214 5.75 -13.45 -8.02
C CYS A 214 6.79 -12.50 -8.63
N LEU A 215 8.09 -12.75 -8.40
CA LEU A 215 9.21 -11.91 -8.82
C LEU A 215 10.16 -12.59 -9.82
N ASN A 216 9.81 -13.79 -10.33
CA ASN A 216 10.65 -14.53 -11.27
C ASN A 216 10.97 -13.66 -12.51
N PRO A 217 12.26 -13.34 -12.77
CA PRO A 217 12.61 -12.43 -13.86
C PRO A 217 12.33 -12.97 -15.25
N ASN A 218 12.19 -14.29 -15.39
CA ASN A 218 11.85 -14.95 -16.64
C ASN A 218 10.33 -15.05 -16.86
N ASN A 219 9.53 -14.67 -15.86
CA ASN A 219 8.07 -14.61 -15.98
C ASN A 219 7.66 -13.19 -16.40
N PRO A 220 7.11 -12.99 -17.62
CA PRO A 220 6.67 -11.66 -18.05
C PRO A 220 5.47 -11.13 -17.27
N ASP A 221 4.81 -11.99 -16.50
CA ASP A 221 3.69 -11.65 -15.62
C ASP A 221 4.14 -11.45 -14.16
N ARG A 222 5.45 -11.34 -13.89
CA ARG A 222 5.96 -10.97 -12.56
C ARG A 222 5.37 -9.64 -12.08
N VAL A 223 5.28 -9.44 -10.78
CA VAL A 223 4.81 -8.17 -10.21
C VAL A 223 5.65 -7.00 -10.73
N ALA A 224 4.99 -5.90 -11.08
CA ALA A 224 5.68 -4.70 -11.54
C ALA A 224 6.25 -3.91 -10.37
N ASP A 225 7.59 -3.73 -10.36
CA ASP A 225 8.30 -2.98 -9.32
C ASP A 225 7.78 -1.56 -9.17
N ASP A 226 7.44 -0.89 -10.27
CA ASP A 226 6.93 0.49 -10.22
C ASP A 226 5.58 0.60 -9.52
N LEU A 227 4.75 -0.44 -9.60
CA LEU A 227 3.50 -0.49 -8.84
C LEU A 227 3.74 -0.77 -7.36
N LEU A 228 4.74 -1.59 -7.02
CA LEU A 228 5.17 -1.76 -5.63
C LEU A 228 5.74 -0.47 -5.05
N ARG A 229 6.60 0.25 -5.79
CA ARG A 229 7.10 1.58 -5.41
C ARG A 229 5.96 2.55 -5.18
N TRP A 230 5.00 2.60 -6.11
CA TRP A 230 3.83 3.45 -5.98
C TRP A 230 3.06 3.12 -4.68
N HIS A 231 2.76 1.84 -4.44
CA HIS A 231 2.03 1.40 -3.24
C HIS A 231 2.82 1.71 -1.96
N PHE A 232 4.13 1.50 -1.95
CA PHE A 232 5.00 1.84 -0.83
C PHE A 232 5.00 3.34 -0.54
N ARG A 233 5.07 4.19 -1.57
CA ARG A 233 4.92 5.64 -1.43
C ARG A 233 3.59 6.01 -0.78
N GLN A 234 2.48 5.41 -1.23
CA GLN A 234 1.16 5.63 -0.63
C GLN A 234 1.11 5.20 0.84
N SER A 235 1.74 4.07 1.19
CA SER A 235 1.86 3.61 2.57
C SER A 235 2.67 4.55 3.45
N VAL A 236 3.76 5.10 2.95
CA VAL A 236 4.55 6.10 3.67
C VAL A 236 3.72 7.35 3.90
N LEU A 237 3.08 7.91 2.86
CA LEU A 237 2.22 9.09 2.98
C LEU A 237 1.07 8.85 4.00
N ALA A 238 0.34 7.75 3.85
CA ALA A 238 -0.84 7.46 4.67
C ALA A 238 -0.51 7.21 6.15
N ASN A 239 0.65 6.60 6.45
CA ASN A 239 1.00 6.21 7.81
C ASN A 239 1.95 7.17 8.50
N MET A 240 2.76 7.92 7.75
CA MET A 240 3.86 8.70 8.32
C MET A 240 3.65 10.20 8.33
N LYS A 241 3.00 10.76 7.31
CA LYS A 241 2.78 12.21 7.18
C LYS A 241 1.85 12.70 8.30
N GLU A 242 2.23 13.81 8.95
CA GLU A 242 1.44 14.51 9.96
C GLU A 242 0.82 13.57 11.02
N ALA A 243 -0.50 13.59 11.24
CA ALA A 243 -1.19 12.68 12.18
C ALA A 243 -1.44 11.27 11.61
N GLY A 244 -1.21 11.09 10.31
CA GLY A 244 -1.59 9.89 9.56
C GLY A 244 -3.06 9.93 9.19
N GLU A 245 -3.41 9.20 8.13
CA GLU A 245 -4.72 9.27 7.52
C GLU A 245 -5.70 8.27 8.16
N PRO A 246 -6.98 8.59 8.34
CA PRO A 246 -7.93 7.69 8.98
C PRO A 246 -8.13 6.41 8.17
N ILE A 247 -8.38 5.29 8.86
CA ILE A 247 -8.72 4.00 8.25
C ILE A 247 -10.25 3.91 8.12
N PHE A 248 -10.74 3.56 6.93
CA PHE A 248 -12.16 3.33 6.67
C PHE A 248 -12.66 2.07 7.40
N GLU A 249 -13.78 2.19 8.11
CA GLU A 249 -14.44 1.06 8.76
C GLU A 249 -15.20 0.24 7.73
N HIS A 250 -14.88 -1.04 7.56
CA HIS A 250 -15.51 -1.88 6.55
C HIS A 250 -16.46 -2.94 7.13
N ASP A 251 -16.55 -3.04 8.47
CA ASP A 251 -17.43 -3.97 9.17
C ASP A 251 -18.67 -3.26 9.71
N PHE A 252 -19.67 -3.11 8.84
CA PHE A 252 -20.96 -2.51 9.18
C PHE A 252 -21.88 -3.56 9.80
N PRO A 253 -22.42 -3.34 11.03
CA PRO A 253 -23.28 -4.31 11.68
C PRO A 253 -24.53 -4.64 10.82
N PRO A 254 -25.02 -5.88 10.82
CA PRO A 254 -26.24 -6.22 10.10
C PRO A 254 -27.42 -5.33 10.51
N GLY A 255 -28.09 -4.71 9.55
CA GLY A 255 -29.23 -3.81 9.79
C GLY A 255 -28.86 -2.34 10.02
N THR A 256 -27.57 -1.96 9.95
CA THR A 256 -27.20 -0.55 9.96
C THR A 256 -27.34 0.08 8.58
N ASP A 257 -27.68 1.37 8.59
CA ASP A 257 -27.67 2.18 7.38
C ASP A 257 -26.21 2.53 7.04
N MET A 258 -25.61 1.69 6.20
CA MET A 258 -24.25 1.85 5.71
C MET A 258 -24.02 3.23 5.06
N VAL A 259 -25.02 3.83 4.41
CA VAL A 259 -24.90 5.18 3.84
C VAL A 259 -24.76 6.20 4.96
N LYS A 260 -25.60 6.09 6.00
CA LYS A 260 -25.48 6.94 7.19
C LYS A 260 -24.13 6.79 7.88
N GLU A 261 -23.61 5.57 8.01
CA GLU A 261 -22.28 5.36 8.59
C GLU A 261 -21.14 5.92 7.72
N ILE A 262 -21.24 5.82 6.39
CA ILE A 262 -20.29 6.48 5.47
C ILE A 262 -20.35 8.00 5.63
N LEU A 263 -21.56 8.59 5.70
CA LEU A 263 -21.77 10.03 5.86
C LEU A 263 -21.25 10.56 7.20
N GLN A 264 -21.28 9.74 8.25
CA GLN A 264 -20.74 10.07 9.57
C GLN A 264 -19.24 9.78 9.69
N GLY A 265 -18.66 9.08 8.72
CA GLY A 265 -17.25 8.73 8.68
C GLY A 265 -16.34 9.82 8.10
N PRO A 266 -15.02 9.61 8.14
CA PRO A 266 -14.06 10.52 7.51
C PRO A 266 -14.20 10.51 5.99
N PHE A 267 -14.03 11.69 5.37
CA PHE A 267 -14.09 11.90 3.92
C PHE A 267 -15.34 11.27 3.25
N PRO A 268 -16.55 11.60 3.72
CA PRO A 268 -17.77 10.87 3.35
C PRO A 268 -18.07 10.90 1.85
N ALA A 269 -17.82 12.02 1.17
CA ALA A 269 -18.05 12.17 -0.26
C ALA A 269 -17.12 11.26 -1.09
N GLU A 270 -15.81 11.35 -0.85
CA GLU A 270 -14.81 10.53 -1.54
C GLU A 270 -15.01 9.04 -1.22
N ARG A 271 -15.33 8.71 0.04
CA ARG A 271 -15.63 7.34 0.44
C ARG A 271 -16.85 6.79 -0.29
N MET A 272 -17.92 7.58 -0.41
CA MET A 272 -19.12 7.18 -1.15
C MET A 272 -18.81 6.96 -2.63
N GLU A 273 -18.02 7.85 -3.24
CA GLU A 273 -17.58 7.72 -4.62
C GLU A 273 -16.79 6.43 -4.85
N LEU A 274 -15.81 6.11 -4.00
CA LEU A 274 -15.01 4.89 -4.09
C LEU A 274 -15.87 3.63 -3.93
N GLU A 275 -16.80 3.62 -2.97
CA GLU A 275 -17.75 2.52 -2.77
C GLU A 275 -18.67 2.33 -3.99
N LEU A 276 -19.17 3.42 -4.59
CA LEU A 276 -19.97 3.36 -5.81
C LEU A 276 -19.16 2.84 -6.99
N PHE A 277 -17.95 3.34 -7.22
CA PHE A 277 -17.08 2.86 -8.29
C PHE A 277 -16.75 1.38 -8.13
N SER A 278 -16.36 0.95 -6.93
CA SER A 278 -16.08 -0.46 -6.64
C SER A 278 -17.28 -1.37 -6.93
N ARG A 279 -18.49 -0.95 -6.55
CA ARG A 279 -19.73 -1.72 -6.75
C ARG A 279 -20.25 -1.68 -8.18
N LEU A 280 -20.25 -0.52 -8.83
CA LEU A 280 -20.66 -0.38 -10.23
C LEU A 280 -19.66 -1.06 -11.17
N GLN A 281 -18.39 -1.10 -10.77
CA GLN A 281 -17.41 -1.94 -11.43
C GLN A 281 -17.59 -3.44 -11.15
N SER A 282 -18.60 -3.88 -10.38
CA SER A 282 -18.91 -5.30 -10.12
C SER A 282 -20.22 -5.79 -10.78
N THR A 283 -21.06 -4.88 -11.29
CA THR A 283 -22.30 -5.21 -12.04
C THR A 283 -21.98 -5.60 -13.49
N PRO A 284 -22.61 -6.62 -14.10
CA PRO A 284 -22.40 -6.93 -15.52
C PRO A 284 -22.62 -5.68 -16.37
N GLN A 285 -21.68 -5.37 -17.26
CA GLN A 285 -22.00 -4.48 -18.38
C GLN A 285 -22.79 -5.39 -19.34
N GLU A 286 -24.04 -5.04 -19.63
CA GLU A 286 -24.78 -5.72 -20.69
C GLU A 286 -23.92 -5.70 -21.96
N ASN A 287 -23.80 -6.86 -22.60
CA ASN A 287 -23.07 -6.98 -23.85
C ASN A 287 -23.78 -6.08 -24.87
N ASP A 288 -23.18 -4.95 -25.23
CA ASP A 288 -23.45 -4.29 -26.49
C ASP A 288 -22.79 -5.12 -27.62
N ASP A 289 -23.27 -6.35 -27.79
CA ASP A 289 -23.17 -7.10 -29.05
C ASP A 289 -24.42 -6.76 -29.87
N GLU A 290 -24.53 -5.50 -30.31
CA GLU A 290 -25.35 -5.14 -31.47
C GLU A 290 -24.44 -4.89 -32.68
N SER A 291 -24.28 -5.95 -33.45
CA SER A 291 -24.19 -6.01 -34.92
C SER A 291 -23.37 -4.95 -35.67
N ALA A 292 -22.36 -5.43 -36.40
CA ALA A 292 -22.13 -4.97 -37.76
C ALA A 292 -21.89 -6.19 -38.68
N TYR A 293 -22.78 -6.28 -39.67
CA TYR A 293 -22.97 -7.28 -40.73
C TYR A 293 -21.70 -7.87 -41.35
#